data_AF-A0A0U5C0B9-F1
#
_entry.id   AF-A0A0U5C0B9-F1
#
_cell.length_a   1.000
_cell.length_b   1.000
_cell.length_c   1.000
_cell.angle_alpha   90.00
_cell.angle_beta   90.00
_cell.angle_gamma   90.00
#
_symmetry.space_group_name_H-M   'P 1'
#
loop_
_entity.id
_entity.type
_entity.pdbx_description
1 polymer ?
#
loop_
_entity_poly.entity_id
_entity_poly.type
_entity_poly.pdbx_seq_one_letter_code
_entity_poly.pdbx_strand_id
1 'polypeptide(L)'
;MSASFCPQFVLINQTKSRLISASVDDLLRVLAEFPQVFPEYADRRLVGVLASLYPDPSITTYATSKGVLVMGMGDETMDVLNPSALDAG
;
A
#
# COMPACT_ATOMS: atom_id res chain seq x y z
N MET A 1 -11.07 4.02 0.01
CA MET A 1 -9.99 3.62 -0.91
C MET A 1 -9.82 4.74 -1.91
N SER A 2 -8.58 5.21 -2.10
CA SER A 2 -8.24 6.21 -3.10
C SER A 2 -7.22 5.62 -4.08
N ALA A 3 -7.28 6.06 -5.35
CA ALA A 3 -6.32 5.67 -6.37
C ALA A 3 -5.70 6.92 -7.01
N SER A 4 -4.40 6.85 -7.33
CA SER A 4 -3.69 7.91 -8.06
C SER A 4 -2.88 7.30 -9.19
N PHE A 5 -2.84 8.02 -10.32
CA PHE A 5 -2.26 7.52 -11.57
C PHE A 5 -1.05 8.36 -11.95
N CYS A 6 0.11 7.70 -12.05
CA CYS A 6 1.31 8.25 -12.66
C CYS A 6 1.57 7.52 -13.98
N PRO A 7 2.39 8.06 -14.91
CA PRO A 7 2.63 7.44 -16.21
C PRO A 7 3.10 5.97 -16.15
N GLN A 8 3.70 5.54 -15.04
CA GLN A 8 4.28 4.21 -14.86
C GLN A 8 3.65 3.37 -13.75
N PHE A 9 2.82 3.99 -12.89
CA PHE A 9 2.33 3.35 -11.67
C PHE A 9 0.86 3.66 -11.40
N VAL A 10 0.20 2.72 -10.75
CA VAL A 10 -1.08 2.96 -10.08
C VAL A 10 -0.88 2.74 -8.60
N LEU A 11 -1.18 3.77 -7.81
CA LEU A 11 -1.15 3.71 -6.36
C LEU A 11 -2.54 3.40 -5.85
N ILE A 12 -2.68 2.33 -5.06
CA ILE A 12 -3.91 1.98 -4.35
C ILE A 12 -3.68 2.21 -2.88
N ASN A 13 -4.37 3.20 -2.31
CA ASN A 13 -4.27 3.53 -0.90
C ASN A 13 -5.53 3.15 -0.12
N GLN A 14 -5.31 2.49 1.02
CA GLN A 14 -6.31 2.30 2.06
C GLN A 14 -5.86 2.96 3.38
N THR A 15 -6.58 4.00 3.79
CA THR A 15 -6.40 4.63 5.10
C THR A 15 -7.33 3.99 6.12
N LYS A 16 -6.78 3.56 7.26
CA LYS A 16 -7.52 2.92 8.36
C LYS A 16 -7.08 3.49 9.71
N SER A 17 -8.01 3.54 10.67
CA SER A 17 -7.71 3.98 12.04
C SER A 17 -6.73 3.04 12.75
N ARG A 18 -6.78 1.74 12.44
CA ARG A 18 -5.84 0.72 12.92
C ARG A 18 -5.47 -0.23 11.78
N LEU A 19 -4.17 -0.54 11.67
CA LEU A 19 -3.70 -1.62 10.81
C LEU A 19 -3.57 -2.92 11.61
N ILE A 20 -3.97 -4.00 10.98
CA ILE A 20 -3.79 -5.39 11.43
C ILE A 20 -3.30 -6.20 10.22
N SER A 21 -2.82 -7.42 10.43
CA SER A 21 -2.35 -8.29 9.33
C SER A 21 -3.40 -8.45 8.23
N ALA A 22 -4.67 -8.64 8.62
CA ALA A 22 -5.79 -8.72 7.68
C ALA A 22 -5.92 -7.47 6.79
N SER A 23 -5.52 -6.28 7.26
CA SER A 23 -5.51 -5.07 6.41
C SER A 23 -4.53 -5.18 5.24
N VAL A 24 -3.40 -5.87 5.44
CA VAL A 24 -2.41 -6.14 4.38
C VAL A 24 -2.99 -7.16 3.41
N ASP A 25 -3.57 -8.25 3.94
CA ASP A 25 -4.15 -9.32 3.13
C ASP A 25 -5.33 -8.80 2.27
N ASP A 26 -6.15 -7.92 2.83
CA ASP A 26 -7.25 -7.24 2.11
C ASP A 26 -6.74 -6.41 0.95
N LEU A 27 -5.68 -5.62 1.17
CA LEU A 27 -5.10 -4.79 0.11
C LEU A 27 -4.48 -5.64 -1.00
N LEU A 28 -3.82 -6.76 -0.65
CA LEU A 28 -3.28 -7.70 -1.63
C LEU A 28 -4.38 -8.32 -2.50
N ARG A 29 -5.54 -8.64 -1.93
CA ARG A 29 -6.70 -9.11 -2.71
C ARG A 29 -7.20 -8.05 -3.68
N VAL A 30 -7.31 -6.81 -3.21
CA VAL A 30 -7.71 -5.67 -4.05
C VAL A 30 -6.72 -5.45 -5.20
N LEU A 31 -5.40 -5.53 -4.95
CA LEU A 31 -4.38 -5.40 -5.98
C LEU A 31 -4.48 -6.52 -7.03
N ALA A 32 -4.78 -7.76 -6.61
CA ALA A 32 -4.94 -8.89 -7.52
C ALA A 32 -6.20 -8.78 -8.40
N GLU A 33 -7.28 -8.21 -7.87
CA GLU A 33 -8.55 -8.00 -8.60
C GLU A 33 -8.51 -6.76 -9.50
N PHE A 34 -7.66 -5.77 -9.19
CA PHE A 34 -7.64 -4.47 -9.85
C PHE A 34 -7.54 -4.54 -11.40
N PRO A 35 -6.65 -5.36 -12.01
CA PRO A 35 -6.55 -5.44 -13.47
C PRO A 35 -7.81 -6.00 -14.15
N GLN A 36 -8.64 -6.76 -13.42
CA GLN A 36 -9.89 -7.30 -13.96
C GLN A 36 -10.98 -6.22 -14.02
N VAL A 37 -10.93 -5.27 -13.09
CA VAL A 37 -11.89 -4.15 -13.00
C VAL A 37 -11.44 -2.98 -13.87
N PHE A 38 -10.12 -2.73 -13.95
CA PHE A 38 -9.52 -1.63 -14.71
C PHE A 38 -8.44 -2.14 -15.69
N PRO A 39 -8.85 -2.83 -16.77
CA PRO A 39 -7.92 -3.42 -17.72
C PRO A 39 -7.03 -2.39 -18.44
N GLU A 40 -7.45 -1.12 -18.54
CA GLU A 40 -6.68 -0.01 -19.13
C GLU A 40 -5.40 0.35 -18.35
N TYR A 41 -5.21 -0.22 -17.16
CA TYR A 41 -4.01 -0.04 -16.34
C TYR A 41 -3.27 -1.36 -16.11
N ALA A 42 -3.63 -2.44 -16.80
CA ALA A 42 -3.05 -3.77 -16.59
C ALA A 42 -1.55 -3.85 -16.94
N ASP A 43 -1.05 -2.93 -17.75
CA ASP A 43 0.36 -2.80 -18.13
C ASP A 43 1.18 -1.96 -17.13
N ARG A 44 0.55 -1.39 -16.10
CA ARG A 44 1.20 -0.53 -15.11
C ARG A 44 1.57 -1.31 -13.86
N ARG A 45 2.67 -0.89 -13.20
CA ARG A 45 3.03 -1.44 -11.90
C ARG A 45 2.03 -0.96 -10.84
N LEU A 46 1.31 -1.89 -10.23
CA LEU A 46 0.43 -1.60 -9.09
C LEU A 46 1.25 -1.52 -7.80
N VAL A 47 1.01 -0.49 -7.01
CA VAL A 47 1.65 -0.29 -5.71
C VAL A 47 0.58 -0.09 -4.64
N GLY A 48 0.57 -0.98 -3.65
CA GLY A 48 -0.31 -0.88 -2.49
C GLY A 48 0.27 0.02 -1.40
N VAL A 49 -0.58 0.86 -0.82
CA VAL A 49 -0.26 1.72 0.33
C VAL A 49 -1.30 1.53 1.43
N LEU A 50 -0.84 1.26 2.65
CA LEU A 50 -1.65 1.31 3.87
C LEU A 50 -1.28 2.54 4.67
N ALA A 51 -2.25 3.37 5.02
CA ALA A 51 -2.03 4.56 5.83
C ALA A 51 -2.76 4.45 7.18
N SER A 52 -2.05 4.77 8.26
CA SER A 52 -2.62 4.90 9.61
C SER A 52 -1.75 5.83 10.44
N LEU A 53 -2.29 6.55 11.42
CA LEU A 53 -1.49 7.51 12.19
C LEU A 53 -0.32 6.86 12.93
N TYR A 54 -0.57 5.72 13.59
CA TYR A 54 0.41 5.02 14.42
C TYR A 54 0.37 3.51 14.13
N PRO A 55 0.94 3.06 13.00
CA PRO A 55 0.96 1.65 12.66
C PRO A 55 1.92 0.88 13.58
N ASP A 56 1.52 -0.33 13.96
CA ASP A 56 2.36 -1.21 14.76
C ASP A 56 3.57 -1.69 13.92
N PRO A 57 4.81 -1.65 14.46
CA PRO A 57 6.01 -2.07 13.72
C PRO A 57 5.93 -3.47 13.14
N SER A 58 5.25 -4.42 13.81
CA SER A 58 5.07 -5.79 13.32
C SER A 58 4.25 -5.82 12.02
N ILE A 59 3.27 -4.93 11.88
CA ILE A 59 2.47 -4.80 10.67
C ILE A 59 3.29 -4.15 9.56
N THR A 60 4.12 -3.15 9.88
CA THR A 60 5.06 -2.56 8.93
C THR A 60 6.03 -3.61 8.39
N THR A 61 6.62 -4.45 9.25
CA THR A 61 7.48 -5.57 8.82
C THR A 61 6.74 -6.55 7.91
N TYR A 62 5.51 -6.93 8.28
CA TYR A 62 4.70 -7.83 7.46
C TYR A 62 4.39 -7.22 6.09
N ALA A 63 3.96 -5.96 6.04
CA ALA A 63 3.69 -5.24 4.80
C ALA A 63 4.94 -5.13 3.91
N THR A 64 6.11 -4.83 4.50
CA THR A 64 7.39 -4.80 3.77
C THR A 64 7.69 -6.14 3.10
N SER A 65 7.48 -7.26 3.81
CA SER A 65 7.69 -8.60 3.24
C SER A 65 6.73 -8.96 2.08
N LYS A 66 5.67 -8.18 1.90
CA LYS A 66 4.65 -8.34 0.86
C LYS A 66 4.72 -7.28 -0.24
N GLY A 67 5.72 -6.40 -0.19
CA GLY A 67 5.85 -5.30 -1.15
C GLY A 67 4.78 -4.20 -0.99
N VAL A 68 4.19 -4.07 0.20
CA VAL A 68 3.17 -3.06 0.51
C VAL A 68 3.80 -1.92 1.29
N LEU A 69 3.60 -0.69 0.80
CA LEU A 69 4.02 0.52 1.51
C LEU A 69 3.11 0.79 2.71
N VAL A 70 3.69 1.31 3.78
CA VAL A 70 3.00 1.77 4.97
C VAL A 70 3.34 3.23 5.18
N MET A 71 2.30 4.05 5.35
CA MET A 71 2.43 5.44 5.75
C MET A 71 1.94 5.64 7.18
N GLY A 72 2.67 6.44 7.95
CA GLY A 72 2.27 6.88 9.28
C GLY A 72 2.70 8.30 9.60
N MET A 73 2.31 8.80 10.76
CA MET A 73 2.64 10.18 11.14
C MET A 73 4.16 10.32 11.36
N GLY A 74 4.79 11.25 10.63
CA GLY A 74 6.17 11.67 10.77
C GLY A 74 6.33 12.77 11.83
N ASP A 75 6.94 13.91 11.48
CA ASP A 75 7.02 15.08 12.38
C ASP A 75 5.87 16.08 12.14
N GLU A 76 5.56 16.37 10.87
CA GLU A 76 4.50 17.31 10.47
C GLU A 76 3.44 16.67 9.57
N THR A 77 3.82 15.66 8.78
CA THR A 77 2.95 15.02 7.78
C THR A 77 3.09 13.51 7.80
N MET A 78 2.29 12.81 6.97
CA MET A 78 2.44 11.37 6.82
C MET A 78 3.67 11.03 5.97
N ASP A 79 4.53 10.18 6.51
CA ASP A 79 5.73 9.68 5.84
C ASP A 79 5.60 8.20 5.50
N VAL A 80 6.35 7.77 4.48
CA VAL A 80 6.51 6.35 4.15
C VAL A 80 7.48 5.72 5.15
N LEU A 81 7.00 4.73 5.90
CA LEU A 81 7.77 4.10 6.98
C LEU A 81 8.65 2.94 6.51
N ASN A 82 8.41 2.41 5.31
CA ASN A 82 9.10 1.26 4.75
C ASN A 82 9.39 1.40 3.24
N PRO A 83 10.22 2.38 2.83
CA PRO A 83 10.51 2.61 1.41
C PRO A 83 11.11 1.38 0.70
N SER A 84 11.84 0.53 1.43
CA SER A 84 12.42 -0.71 0.91
C SER A 84 11.39 -1.78 0.52
N ALA A 85 10.10 -1.61 0.83
CA ALA A 85 9.08 -2.55 0.39
C ALA A 85 9.01 -2.65 -1.15
N LEU A 86 9.38 -1.59 -1.87
CA LEU A 86 9.39 -1.62 -3.34
C LEU A 86 10.61 -2.33 -3.94
N ASP A 87 11.61 -2.67 -3.13
CA ASP A 87 12.80 -3.41 -3.53
C ASP A 87 12.61 -4.93 -3.40
N ALA A 88 11.56 -5.35 -2.69
CA ALA A 88 11.28 -6.75 -2.37
C ALA A 88 10.52 -7.52 -3.47
N GLY A 89 10.37 -6.95 -4.68
CA GLY A 89 9.59 -7.53 -5.78
C GLY A 89 10.21 -7.28 -7.14
#